data_AF-A0A2E2TF20-F1
#
_entry.id   AF-A0A2E2TF20-F1
#
_cell.length_a   1.000
_cell.length_b   1.000
_cell.length_c   1.000
_cell.angle_alpha   90.00
_cell.angle_beta   90.00
_cell.angle_gamma   90.00
#
_symmetry.space_group_name_H-M   'P 1'
#
loop_
_entity.id
_entity.type
_entity.pdbx_description
1 polymer ?
#
loop_
_entity_poly.entity_id
_entity_poly.type
_entity_poly.pdbx_seq_one_letter_code
_entity_poly.pdbx_strand_id
1 'polypeptide(L)'
;MEKIVLHLNKYESLLLLFWAILVAISFEDLFPLGPAFLIVSGVLSIYYLLKGRYDQFALAHEKVYLRMFPSLFGNFSSIAVFGVFFRAMNYPGSSVMLNVGAIGLVVCAIALFYPPIQNHFQPYLKKFYLRIVVLVMLIAALTLY
;
A
#
# COMPACT_ATOMS: atom_id res chain seq x y z
N MET A 1 22.65 -6.40 -1.05
CA MET A 1 21.47 -5.52 -1.04
C MET A 1 20.20 -6.27 -1.46
N GLU A 2 20.22 -7.02 -2.56
CA GLU A 2 19.09 -7.87 -3.02
C GLU A 2 18.50 -8.82 -1.97
N LYS A 3 19.34 -9.42 -1.10
CA LYS A 3 18.86 -10.32 -0.02
C LYS A 3 17.88 -9.64 0.94
N ILE A 4 18.05 -8.35 1.23
CA ILE A 4 17.17 -7.59 2.13
C ILE A 4 15.80 -7.41 1.46
N VAL A 5 15.78 -7.07 0.17
CA VAL A 5 14.55 -6.89 -0.62
C VAL A 5 13.74 -8.17 -0.68
N LEU A 6 14.40 -9.29 -1.01
CA LEU A 6 13.77 -10.61 -1.03
C LEU A 6 13.15 -10.97 0.33
N HIS A 7 13.86 -10.66 1.41
CA HIS A 7 13.36 -10.91 2.77
C HIS A 7 12.15 -10.03 3.10
N LEU A 8 12.22 -8.72 2.83
CA LEU A 8 11.12 -7.78 3.03
C LEU A 8 9.89 -8.17 2.21
N ASN A 9 10.09 -8.61 0.97
CA ASN A 9 9.01 -8.97 0.05
C ASN A 9 8.32 -10.28 0.48
N LYS A 10 8.94 -11.12 1.31
CA LYS A 10 8.34 -12.34 1.85
C LYS A 10 7.26 -12.05 2.88
N TYR A 11 7.48 -11.05 3.74
CA TYR A 11 6.56 -10.73 4.85
C TYR A 11 5.50 -9.70 4.49
N GLU A 12 5.59 -9.05 3.33
CA GLU A 12 4.65 -8.01 2.93
C GLU A 12 3.19 -8.49 2.99
N SER A 13 2.88 -9.63 2.36
CA SER A 13 1.51 -10.16 2.31
C SER A 13 0.98 -10.51 3.69
N LEU A 14 1.85 -11.03 4.58
CA LEU A 14 1.49 -11.34 5.96
C LEU A 14 1.22 -10.06 6.76
N LEU A 15 2.06 -9.03 6.62
CA LEU A 15 1.89 -7.75 7.29
C LEU A 15 0.61 -7.05 6.82
N LEU A 16 0.33 -7.08 5.51
CA LEU A 16 -0.88 -6.52 4.93
C LEU A 16 -2.15 -7.25 5.40
N LEU A 17 -2.13 -8.59 5.45
CA LEU A 17 -3.26 -9.38 5.95
C LEU A 17 -3.50 -9.14 7.45
N PHE A 18 -2.43 -9.14 8.25
CA PHE A 18 -2.50 -8.84 9.67
C PHE A 18 -3.09 -7.43 9.91
N TRP A 19 -2.61 -6.44 9.16
CA TRP A 19 -3.16 -5.08 9.21
C TRP A 19 -4.64 -5.04 8.80
N ALA A 20 -5.04 -5.74 7.73
CA ALA A 20 -6.44 -5.79 7.30
C ALA A 20 -7.36 -6.41 8.36
N ILE A 21 -6.89 -7.44 9.08
CA ILE A 21 -7.62 -8.03 10.20
C ILE A 21 -7.79 -7.02 11.34
N LEU A 22 -6.74 -6.24 11.66
CA LEU A 22 -6.86 -5.19 12.67
C LEU A 22 -7.86 -4.11 12.28
N VAL A 23 -7.92 -3.72 10.99
CA VAL A 23 -8.96 -2.81 10.48
C VAL A 23 -10.35 -3.42 10.71
N ALA A 24 -10.55 -4.68 10.36
CA ALA A 24 -11.84 -5.36 10.55
C ALA A 24 -12.27 -5.39 12.03
N ILE A 25 -11.36 -5.75 12.94
CA ILE A 25 -11.67 -5.79 14.39
C ILE A 25 -11.94 -4.38 14.94
N SER A 26 -11.29 -3.34 14.38
CA SER A 26 -11.50 -1.96 14.83
C SER A 26 -12.93 -1.45 14.62
N PHE A 27 -13.72 -2.07 13.74
CA PHE A 27 -15.13 -1.71 13.53
C PHE A 27 -16.08 -2.25 14.59
N GLU A 28 -15.71 -3.32 15.28
CA GLU A 28 -16.61 -3.99 16.23
C GLU A 28 -16.58 -3.33 17.63
N ASP A 29 -15.77 -2.28 17.82
CA ASP A 29 -15.54 -1.57 19.10
C ASP A 29 -15.18 -2.50 20.29
N LEU A 30 -14.78 -3.75 20.01
CA LEU A 30 -14.59 -4.79 21.04
C LEU A 30 -13.40 -4.52 21.96
N PHE A 31 -12.38 -3.79 21.48
CA PHE A 31 -11.13 -3.55 22.21
C PHE A 31 -10.53 -2.19 21.87
N PRO A 32 -9.82 -1.53 22.82
CA PRO A 32 -9.09 -0.29 22.56
C PRO A 32 -7.84 -0.55 21.71
N LEU A 33 -8.04 -0.83 20.42
CA LEU A 33 -6.99 -1.17 19.46
C LEU A 33 -6.20 0.03 18.95
N GLY A 34 -6.60 1.26 19.27
CA GLY A 34 -6.03 2.50 18.75
C GLY A 34 -4.50 2.53 18.71
N PRO A 35 -3.78 2.28 19.83
CA PRO A 35 -2.32 2.30 19.85
C PRO A 35 -1.69 1.23 18.95
N ALA A 36 -2.18 -0.01 19.01
CA ALA A 36 -1.67 -1.10 18.18
C ALA A 36 -1.93 -0.83 16.70
N PHE A 37 -3.12 -0.34 16.37
CA PHE A 37 -3.51 -0.03 15.01
C PHE A 37 -2.71 1.14 14.42
N LEU A 38 -2.39 2.16 15.22
CA LEU A 38 -1.47 3.24 14.86
C LEU A 38 -0.07 2.71 14.54
N ILE A 39 0.50 1.86 15.41
CA ILE A 39 1.84 1.30 15.23
C ILE A 39 1.89 0.47 13.94
N VAL A 40 0.94 -0.45 13.75
CA VAL A 40 0.95 -1.35 12.58
C VAL A 40 0.72 -0.57 11.29
N SER A 41 -0.22 0.38 11.28
CA SER A 41 -0.45 1.25 10.11
C SER A 41 0.78 2.11 9.78
N GLY A 42 1.43 2.68 10.81
CA GLY A 42 2.65 3.47 10.64
C GLY A 42 3.80 2.65 10.08
N VAL A 43 4.04 1.45 10.63
CA VAL A 43 5.07 0.51 10.15
C VAL A 43 4.81 0.10 8.70
N LEU A 44 3.56 -0.26 8.37
CA LEU A 44 3.19 -0.66 7.00
C LEU A 44 3.35 0.48 5.99
N SER A 45 2.95 1.70 6.38
CA SER A 45 3.14 2.90 5.56
C SER A 45 4.61 3.21 5.31
N ILE A 46 5.43 3.25 6.36
CA ILE A 46 6.88 3.49 6.24
C ILE A 46 7.53 2.40 5.40
N TYR A 47 7.12 1.14 5.60
CA TYR A 47 7.59 0.02 4.79
C TYR A 47 7.32 0.25 3.30
N TYR A 48 6.11 0.67 2.91
CA TYR A 48 5.79 0.95 1.51
C TYR A 48 6.56 2.13 0.92
N LEU A 49 6.76 3.20 1.69
CA LEU A 49 7.59 4.33 1.28
C LEU A 49 9.04 3.91 1.03
N LEU A 50 9.65 3.24 2.02
CA LEU A 50 11.04 2.81 1.94
C LEU A 50 11.25 1.81 0.81
N LYS A 51 10.33 0.86 0.64
CA LYS A 51 10.38 -0.10 -0.47
C LYS A 51 10.31 0.60 -1.82
N GLY A 52 9.36 1.53 -2.01
CA GLY A 52 9.24 2.28 -3.25
C GLY A 52 10.47 3.12 -3.59
N ARG A 53 11.10 3.75 -2.58
CA ARG A 53 12.35 4.49 -2.75
C ARG A 53 13.53 3.58 -3.05
N TYR A 54 13.62 2.45 -2.37
CA TYR A 54 14.67 1.46 -2.61
C TYR A 54 14.59 0.92 -4.04
N ASP A 55 13.40 0.50 -4.48
CA ASP A 55 13.19 -0.02 -5.83
C ASP A 55 13.50 1.04 -6.89
N GLN A 56 13.20 2.32 -6.61
CA GLN A 56 13.59 3.45 -7.45
C GLN A 56 15.12 3.58 -7.60
N PHE A 57 15.89 3.39 -6.53
CA PHE A 57 17.35 3.41 -6.59
C PHE A 57 17.93 2.18 -7.31
N ALA A 58 17.33 1.00 -7.09
CA ALA A 58 17.75 -0.22 -7.77
C ALA A 58 17.57 -0.13 -9.30
N LEU A 59 16.56 0.62 -9.75
CA LEU A 59 16.26 0.88 -11.16
C LEU A 59 16.87 2.18 -11.69
N ALA A 60 17.97 2.66 -11.09
CA ALA A 60 18.60 3.93 -11.49
C ALA A 60 19.05 3.96 -12.96
N HIS A 61 19.47 2.81 -13.50
CA HIS A 61 19.94 2.65 -14.89
C HIS A 61 18.81 2.40 -15.90
N GLU A 62 17.59 2.15 -15.42
CA GLU A 62 16.44 1.87 -16.26
C GLU A 62 15.75 3.15 -16.75
N LYS A 63 14.81 2.98 -17.68
CA LYS A 63 13.99 4.09 -18.19
C LYS A 63 13.22 4.78 -17.06
N VAL A 64 13.05 6.09 -17.19
CA VAL A 64 12.44 6.96 -16.15
C VAL A 64 11.11 6.42 -15.63
N TYR A 65 10.23 5.92 -16.49
CA TYR A 65 8.93 5.39 -16.08
C TYR A 65 9.03 4.10 -15.26
N LEU A 66 9.98 3.20 -15.57
CA LEU A 66 10.23 1.99 -14.77
C LEU A 66 10.74 2.37 -13.38
N ARG A 67 11.61 3.38 -13.33
CA ARG A 67 12.17 3.91 -12.10
C ARG A 67 11.12 4.62 -11.23
N MET A 68 10.22 5.39 -11.83
CA MET A 68 9.20 6.15 -11.10
C MET A 68 8.07 5.26 -10.57
N PHE A 69 7.73 4.18 -11.28
CA PHE A 69 6.57 3.35 -10.96
C PHE A 69 6.58 2.80 -9.51
N PRO A 70 7.65 2.15 -8.99
CA PRO A 70 7.67 1.65 -7.62
C PRO A 70 7.54 2.75 -6.56
N SER A 71 8.13 3.91 -6.83
CA SER A 71 8.07 5.08 -5.94
C SER A 71 6.64 5.61 -5.83
N LEU A 72 5.98 5.81 -6.98
CA LEU A 72 4.58 6.23 -7.03
C LEU A 72 3.68 5.20 -6.34
N PHE A 73 3.86 3.92 -6.65
CA PHE A 73 3.05 2.86 -6.07
C PHE A 73 3.23 2.76 -4.55
N GLY A 74 4.47 2.89 -4.05
CA GLY A 74 4.77 2.93 -2.62
C GLY A 74 4.13 4.14 -1.91
N ASN A 75 4.23 5.33 -2.51
CA ASN A 75 3.64 6.56 -1.96
C ASN A 75 2.11 6.45 -1.87
N PHE A 76 1.44 6.05 -2.95
CA PHE A 76 -0.02 5.90 -2.95
C PHE A 76 -0.50 4.76 -2.03
N SER A 77 0.25 3.67 -1.93
CA SER A 77 -0.02 2.60 -0.95
C SER A 77 0.05 3.12 0.48
N SER A 78 1.07 3.93 0.81
CA SER A 78 1.20 4.52 2.15
C SER A 78 0.11 5.55 2.45
N ILE A 79 -0.23 6.40 1.49
CA ILE A 79 -1.34 7.35 1.64
C ILE A 79 -2.66 6.59 1.87
N ALA A 80 -2.91 5.51 1.14
CA ALA A 80 -4.08 4.67 1.33
C ALA A 80 -4.13 4.04 2.74
N VAL A 81 -3.02 3.46 3.22
CA VAL A 81 -2.93 2.89 4.57
C VAL A 81 -3.20 3.94 5.64
N PHE A 82 -2.60 5.13 5.54
CA PHE A 82 -2.88 6.22 6.48
C PHE A 82 -4.31 6.76 6.37
N GLY A 83 -4.86 6.84 5.16
CA GLY A 83 -6.26 7.22 4.95
C GLY A 83 -7.22 6.26 5.65
N VAL A 84 -6.97 4.95 5.53
CA VAL A 84 -7.74 3.90 6.21
C VAL A 84 -7.63 4.05 7.72
N PHE A 85 -6.41 4.21 8.23
CA PHE A 85 -6.16 4.44 9.65
C PHE A 85 -6.93 5.65 10.17
N PHE A 86 -6.79 6.80 9.52
CA PHE A 86 -7.46 8.03 9.93
C PHE A 86 -8.98 7.95 9.83
N ARG A 87 -9.51 7.23 8.83
CA ARG A 87 -10.96 7.04 8.69
C ARG A 87 -11.51 6.19 9.83
N ALA A 88 -10.86 5.08 10.16
CA ALA A 88 -11.26 4.23 11.29
C ALA A 88 -11.17 4.96 12.64
N MET A 89 -10.25 5.92 12.78
CA MET A 89 -10.16 6.80 13.96
C MET A 89 -11.09 8.02 13.91
N ASN A 90 -11.98 8.12 12.91
CA ASN A 90 -12.87 9.27 12.69
C ASN A 90 -12.14 10.63 12.60
N TYR A 91 -10.90 10.64 12.09
CA TYR A 91 -10.11 11.86 11.95
C TYR A 91 -10.63 12.73 10.79
N PRO A 92 -10.75 14.07 10.99
CA PRO A 92 -11.23 14.97 9.95
C PRO A 92 -10.28 15.00 8.75
N GLY A 93 -10.86 14.98 7.53
CA GLY A 93 -10.07 14.97 6.28
C GLY A 93 -9.57 13.59 5.84
N SER A 94 -9.84 12.53 6.60
CA SER A 94 -9.51 11.13 6.23
C SER A 94 -10.03 10.73 4.84
N SER A 95 -11.22 11.20 4.45
CA SER A 95 -11.81 10.94 3.13
C SER A 95 -10.96 11.47 1.97
N VAL A 96 -10.28 12.61 2.14
CA VAL A 96 -9.40 13.16 1.10
C VAL A 96 -8.19 12.25 0.91
N MET A 97 -7.57 11.81 1.99
CA MET A 97 -6.42 10.89 1.93
C MET A 97 -6.81 9.54 1.33
N LEU A 98 -7.97 8.98 1.71
CA LEU A 98 -8.51 7.77 1.11
C LEU A 98 -8.69 7.92 -0.41
N ASN A 99 -9.31 9.01 -0.85
CA ASN A 99 -9.56 9.26 -2.26
C ASN A 99 -8.25 9.43 -3.06
N VAL A 100 -7.28 10.19 -2.53
CA VAL A 100 -5.97 10.35 -3.17
C VAL A 100 -5.23 9.02 -3.27
N GLY A 101 -5.25 8.22 -2.19
CA GLY A 101 -4.68 6.87 -2.18
C GLY A 101 -5.36 5.96 -3.21
N ALA A 102 -6.69 5.94 -3.24
CA ALA A 102 -7.48 5.12 -4.16
C ALA A 102 -7.23 5.48 -5.62
N ILE A 103 -7.32 6.77 -5.97
CA ILE A 103 -7.07 7.25 -7.34
C ILE A 103 -5.65 6.90 -7.75
N GLY A 104 -4.66 7.14 -6.89
CA GLY A 104 -3.27 6.78 -7.17
C GLY A 104 -3.05 5.29 -7.40
N LEU A 105 -3.69 4.43 -6.59
CA LEU A 105 -3.64 2.98 -6.77
C LEU A 105 -4.31 2.54 -8.08
N VAL A 106 -5.42 3.17 -8.47
CA VAL A 106 -6.08 2.92 -9.77
C VAL A 106 -5.18 3.32 -10.93
N VAL A 107 -4.54 4.49 -10.87
CA VAL A 107 -3.57 4.93 -11.88
C VAL A 107 -2.40 3.95 -11.99
N CYS A 108 -1.86 3.48 -10.85
CA CYS A 108 -0.83 2.45 -10.86
C CYS A 108 -1.32 1.12 -11.42
N ALA A 109 -2.56 0.72 -11.13
CA ALA A 109 -3.17 -0.49 -11.68
C ALA A 109 -3.27 -0.41 -13.22
N ILE A 110 -3.69 0.74 -13.75
CA ILE A 110 -3.72 1.00 -15.20
C ILE A 110 -2.30 0.95 -15.78
N ALA A 111 -1.32 1.55 -15.10
CA ALA A 111 0.08 1.54 -15.54
C ALA A 111 0.68 0.12 -15.62
N LEU A 112 0.19 -0.85 -14.84
CA LEU A 112 0.60 -2.25 -14.94
C LEU A 112 0.18 -2.93 -16.26
N PHE A 113 -0.79 -2.37 -16.99
CA PHE A 113 -1.16 -2.85 -18.33
C PHE A 113 -0.29 -2.25 -19.45
N TYR A 114 0.61 -1.32 -19.12
CA TYR A 114 1.57 -0.80 -20.09
C TYR A 114 2.69 -1.85 -20.31
N PRO A 115 2.87 -2.42 -21.51
CA PRO A 115 3.72 -3.59 -21.72
C PRO A 115 5.16 -3.47 -21.19
N PRO A 116 5.85 -2.30 -21.32
CA PRO A 116 7.17 -2.14 -20.73
C PRO A 116 7.22 -2.30 -19.21
N ILE A 117 6.21 -1.78 -18.50
CA ILE A 117 6.08 -1.93 -17.04
C ILE A 117 5.68 -3.37 -16.71
N GLN A 118 4.68 -3.90 -17.41
CA GLN A 118 4.16 -5.25 -17.19
C GLN A 118 5.26 -6.31 -17.31
N ASN A 119 6.06 -6.25 -18.38
CA ASN A 119 7.12 -7.21 -18.65
C ASN A 119 8.23 -7.15 -17.59
N HIS A 120 8.60 -5.95 -17.15
CA HIS A 120 9.63 -5.77 -16.13
C HIS A 120 9.16 -6.28 -14.75
N PHE A 121 7.90 -6.00 -14.39
CA PHE A 121 7.35 -6.36 -13.08
C PHE A 121 6.58 -7.68 -13.07
N GLN A 122 6.59 -8.46 -14.16
CA GLN A 122 5.85 -9.72 -14.29
C GLN A 122 6.03 -10.67 -13.09
N PRO A 123 7.26 -10.89 -12.54
CA PRO A 123 7.45 -11.78 -11.40
C PRO A 123 6.75 -11.29 -10.11
N TYR A 124 6.47 -9.99 -10.03
CA TYR A 124 5.92 -9.32 -8.86
C TYR A 124 4.44 -8.94 -9.01
N LEU A 125 3.85 -9.11 -10.20
CA LEU A 125 2.47 -8.71 -10.50
C LEU A 125 1.45 -9.24 -9.50
N LYS A 126 1.57 -10.50 -9.09
CA LYS A 126 0.65 -11.11 -8.12
C LYS A 126 0.60 -10.33 -6.80
N LYS A 127 1.75 -9.82 -6.33
CA LYS A 127 1.83 -9.03 -5.09
C LYS A 127 1.26 -7.63 -5.29
N PHE A 128 1.52 -7.01 -6.43
CA PHE A 128 0.91 -5.73 -6.78
C PHE A 128 -0.61 -5.81 -6.81
N TYR A 129 -1.16 -6.81 -7.50
CA TYR A 129 -2.61 -7.03 -7.54
C TYR A 129 -3.20 -7.33 -6.17
N LEU A 130 -2.56 -8.20 -5.37
CA LEU A 130 -3.03 -8.47 -4.01
C LEU A 130 -3.10 -7.19 -3.18
N ARG A 131 -2.05 -6.35 -3.23
CA ARG A 131 -2.02 -5.09 -2.50
C ARG A 131 -3.11 -4.14 -2.97
N ILE A 132 -3.27 -3.96 -4.28
CA ILE A 132 -4.32 -3.10 -4.87
C ILE A 132 -5.69 -3.59 -4.43
N VAL A 133 -5.98 -4.88 -4.58
CA VAL A 133 -7.28 -5.47 -4.23
C VAL A 133 -7.59 -5.27 -2.76
N VAL A 134 -6.67 -5.61 -1.85
CA VAL A 134 -6.89 -5.43 -0.40
C VAL A 134 -7.12 -3.96 -0.05
N LEU A 135 -6.27 -3.05 -0.53
CA LEU A 135 -6.39 -1.63 -0.21
C LEU A 135 -7.67 -1.03 -0.78
N VAL A 136 -8.01 -1.31 -2.04
CA VAL A 136 -9.23 -0.79 -2.67
C VAL A 136 -10.49 -1.35 -2.00
N MET A 137 -10.52 -2.63 -1.64
CA MET A 137 -11.67 -3.20 -0.91
C MET A 137 -11.85 -2.56 0.47
N LEU A 138 -10.77 -2.35 1.22
CA LEU A 138 -10.84 -1.70 2.52
C LEU A 138 -11.29 -0.24 2.40
N ILE A 139 -10.77 0.50 1.42
CA ILE A 139 -11.21 1.87 1.14
C ILE A 139 -12.71 1.87 0.82
N ALA A 140 -13.17 0.98 -0.06
CA ALA A 140 -14.58 0.87 -0.43
C ALA A 140 -15.48 0.57 0.78
N ALA A 141 -15.08 -0.39 1.63
CA ALA A 141 -15.81 -0.71 2.85
C ALA A 141 -15.94 0.51 3.79
N LEU A 142 -14.84 1.24 3.99
CA LEU A 142 -14.78 2.44 4.85
C LEU A 142 -15.48 3.67 4.28
N THR A 143 -15.77 3.70 2.98
CA THR A 143 -16.56 4.76 2.36
C THR A 143 -18.07 4.52 2.43
N LEU A 144 -18.48 3.26 2.63
CA LEU A 144 -19.89 2.88 2.77
C LEU A 144 -20.38 2.93 4.23
N TYR A 145 -19.45 2.90 5.18
CA TYR A 145 -19.66 3.07 6.61
C TYR A 145 -19.39 4.54 7.03
#